data_AF-A0ABD5SHB1-F1
#
_entry.id   AF-A0ABD5SHB1-F1
#
_cell.length_a   1.000
_cell.length_b   1.000
_cell.length_c   1.000
_cell.angle_alpha   90.00
_cell.angle_beta   90.00
_cell.angle_gamma   90.00
#
_symmetry.space_group_name_H-M   'P 1'
#
loop_
_entity.id
_entity.type
_entity.pdbx_description
1 polymer ?
#
loop_
_entity_poly.entity_id
_entity_poly.type
_entity_poly.pdbx_seq_one_letter_code
_entity_poly.pdbx_strand_id
1 'polypeptide(L)' 'RRAGDVTGEHEVLLAGNRETLELTHRAGDRGVFAEGAIDAAAWLADRDAGWYAFDDVLDE' A
#
# COMPACT_ATOMS: atom_id res chain seq x y z
N ARG A 1 -11.40 -5.02 7.47
CA ARG A 1 -12.45 -5.66 8.33
C ARG A 1 -11.79 -6.31 9.55
N ARG A 2 -12.53 -6.70 10.60
CA ARG A 2 -12.00 -7.48 11.74
C ARG A 2 -12.54 -8.91 11.65
N ALA A 3 -11.79 -9.81 11.05
CA ALA A 3 -12.20 -11.20 10.84
C ALA A 3 -10.97 -12.11 10.72
N GLY A 4 -10.93 -13.17 11.52
CA GLY A 4 -9.98 -14.28 11.38
C GLY A 4 -8.53 -13.88 11.11
N ASP A 5 -8.00 -14.45 10.03
CA ASP A 5 -6.64 -14.35 9.50
C ASP A 5 -6.47 -13.22 8.47
N VAL A 6 -7.47 -12.35 8.30
CA VAL A 6 -7.39 -11.24 7.35
C VAL A 6 -6.25 -10.30 7.74
N THR A 7 -5.20 -10.28 6.92
CA THR A 7 -4.04 -9.39 7.08
C THR A 7 -4.43 -7.93 6.92
N GLY A 8 -5.12 -7.59 5.82
CA GLY A 8 -5.57 -6.23 5.55
C GLY A 8 -6.44 -6.17 4.30
N GLU A 9 -7.60 -5.52 4.42
CA GLU A 9 -8.48 -5.23 3.29
C GLU A 9 -9.09 -3.85 3.45
N HIS A 10 -8.95 -3.05 2.40
CA HIS A 10 -9.52 -1.71 2.26
C HIS A 10 -10.34 -1.64 0.99
N GLU A 11 -11.47 -0.94 1.05
CA GLU A 11 -12.39 -0.79 -0.06
C GLU A 11 -12.93 0.64 -0.05
N VAL A 12 -12.92 1.25 -1.23
CA VAL A 12 -13.60 2.51 -1.49
C VAL A 12 -14.75 2.20 -2.44
N LEU A 13 -15.97 2.47 -1.97
CA LEU A 13 -17.20 2.31 -2.71
C LEU A 13 -17.71 3.69 -3.15
N LEU A 14 -17.89 3.87 -4.45
CA LEU A 14 -18.54 5.03 -5.05
C LEU A 14 -19.88 4.56 -5.62
N ALA A 15 -20.99 5.04 -5.07
CA ALA A 15 -22.34 4.61 -5.46
C ALA A 15 -23.16 5.79 -6.01
N GLY A 16 -23.69 5.62 -7.23
CA GLY A 16 -24.69 6.49 -7.83
C GLY A 16 -26.07 5.83 -7.85
N ASN A 17 -27.08 6.54 -8.36
CA ASN A 17 -28.47 6.04 -8.36
C ASN A 17 -28.67 4.75 -9.18
N ARG A 18 -27.78 4.45 -10.13
CA ARG A 18 -27.91 3.33 -11.07
C ARG A 18 -26.57 2.65 -11.38
N GLU A 19 -25.52 2.99 -10.64
CA GLU A 19 -24.19 2.44 -10.88
C GLU A 19 -23.38 2.43 -9.60
N THR A 20 -22.34 1.61 -9.62
CA THR A 20 -21.44 1.44 -8.49
C THR A 20 -20.04 1.13 -9.00
N LEU A 21 -19.03 1.75 -8.38
CA LEU A 21 -17.62 1.52 -8.62
C LEU A 21 -16.95 1.17 -7.29
N GLU A 22 -16.22 0.07 -7.28
CA GLU A 22 -15.48 -0.43 -6.13
C GLU A 22 -13.98 -0.46 -6.44
N LEU A 23 -13.18 0.08 -5.53
CA LEU A 23 -11.73 0.01 -5.54
C LEU A 23 -11.28 -0.73 -4.28
N THR A 24 -10.79 -1.96 -4.45
CA THR A 24 -10.46 -2.84 -3.34
C THR A 24 -8.97 -3.21 -3.34
N HIS A 25 -8.30 -2.98 -2.22
CA HIS A 25 -6.94 -3.42 -1.96
C HIS A 25 -6.93 -4.52 -0.89
N ARG A 26 -6.31 -5.67 -1.21
CA ARG A 26 -6.16 -6.81 -0.31
C ARG A 26 -4.69 -7.19 -0.18
N ALA A 27 -4.20 -7.22 1.06
CA ALA A 27 -2.90 -7.80 1.37
C ALA A 27 -3.09 -9.27 1.76
N GLY A 28 -2.48 -10.18 1.01
CA GLY A 28 -2.56 -11.62 1.28
C GLY A 28 -1.67 -12.08 2.44
N ASP A 29 -0.53 -11.42 2.63
CA ASP A 29 0.44 -11.71 3.69
C ASP A 29 1.12 -10.42 4.17
N ARG A 30 1.71 -10.43 5.37
CA ARG A 30 2.46 -9.27 5.89
C ARG A 30 3.82 -9.07 5.22
N GLY A 31 4.35 -10.09 4.55
CA GLY A 31 5.59 -10.05 3.79
C GLY A 31 5.64 -8.93 2.77
N VAL A 32 4.52 -8.61 2.12
CA VAL A 32 4.46 -7.51 1.13
C VAL A 32 4.87 -6.15 1.72
N PHE A 33 4.56 -5.90 2.99
CA PHE A 33 4.96 -4.65 3.66
C PHE A 33 6.44 -4.67 4.05
N ALA A 34 6.96 -5.85 4.39
CA ALA A 34 8.38 -6.01 4.71
C ALA A 34 9.25 -5.89 3.46
N GLU A 35 8.81 -6.47 2.34
CA GLU A 35 9.46 -6.32 1.02
C GLU A 35 9.53 -4.84 0.63
N GLY A 36 8.41 -4.10 0.67
CA GLY A 36 8.43 -2.66 0.38
C GLY A 36 9.31 -1.84 1.32
N ALA A 37 9.41 -2.22 2.60
CA ALA A 37 10.34 -1.57 3.54
C ALA A 37 11.81 -1.86 3.22
N ILE A 38 12.13 -3.07 2.74
CA ILE A 38 13.48 -3.44 2.29
C ILE A 38 13.82 -2.68 1.00
N ASP A 39 12.88 -2.57 0.06
CA ASP A 39 13.06 -1.80 -1.17
C ASP A 39 13.32 -0.33 -0.86
N ALA A 40 12.54 0.27 0.05
CA ALA A 40 12.78 1.64 0.52
C ALA A 40 14.14 1.80 1.21
N ALA A 41 14.57 0.82 2.01
CA ALA A 41 15.88 0.86 2.66
C ALA A 41 17.03 0.79 1.64
N ALA A 42 16.89 -0.03 0.59
CA ALA A 42 17.86 -0.10 -0.50
C ALA A 42 17.89 1.21 -1.31
N TRP A 43 16.72 1.77 -1.62
CA TRP A 43 16.60 3.05 -2.33
C TRP A 43 17.22 4.22 -1.55
N LEU A 44 17.03 4.25 -0.22
CA LEU A 44 17.59 5.29 0.67
C LEU A 44 19.13 5.28 0.77
N ALA A 45 19.79 4.17 0.43
CA ALA A 45 21.23 4.00 0.65
C ALA A 45 22.08 5.05 -0.09
N ASP A 46 21.58 5.59 -1.20
CA ASP A 46 22.28 6.56 -2.05
C ASP A 46 21.62 7.96 -2.03
N ARG A 47 20.84 8.29 -0.99
CA ARG A 47 20.10 9.56 -0.87
C ARG A 47 20.66 10.48 0.20
N ASP A 48 20.56 11.78 -0.07
CA ASP A 48 20.88 12.82 0.90
C ASP A 48 19.94 12.76 2.12
N ALA A 49 20.33 13.42 3.21
CA ALA A 49 19.47 13.51 4.38
C ALA A 49 18.21 14.32 4.06
N GLY A 50 17.03 13.73 4.28
CA GLY A 50 15.76 14.36 3.99
C GLY A 50 14.57 13.55 4.51
N TRP A 51 13.38 14.11 4.31
CA TRP A 51 12.11 13.40 4.50
C TRP A 51 11.64 12.92 3.14
N TYR A 52 11.40 11.62 3.03
CA TYR A 52 10.93 10.97 1.81
C TYR A 52 9.59 10.28 2.09
N ALA A 53 8.68 10.39 1.14
CA ALA A 53 7.45 9.62 1.09
C ALA A 53 7.70 8.28 0.38
N PHE A 54 6.76 7.36 0.50
CA PHE A 54 6.87 6.09 -0.22
C PHE A 54 6.65 6.27 -1.73
N ASP A 55 5.93 7.31 -2.15
CA ASP A 55 5.78 7.65 -3.57
C ASP A 55 7.15 7.96 -4.23
N ASP A 56 8.08 8.59 -3.49
CA ASP A 56 9.45 8.84 -3.97
C ASP A 56 10.21 7.53 -4.28
N VAL A 57 9.86 6.44 -3.59
CA VAL A 57 10.45 5.11 -3.80
C VAL A 57 9.84 4.42 -5.04
N LEU A 58 8.57 4.73 -5.37
CA LEU A 58 7.82 4.08 -6.45
C LEU A 58 8.00 4.76 -7.81
N ASP A 59 8.38 6.04 -7.83
CA ASP A 59 8.48 6.87 -9.04
C ASP A 59 9.83 6.74 -9.79
N GLU A 60 10.74 5.86 -9.34
CA GLU A 60 12.07 5.59 -9.94
C GLU A 60 12.26 4.16 -10.47
#